data_AF-A0A9P7RTK5-F1
#
_entry.id   AF-A0A9P7RTK5-F1
#
_cell.length_a   1.000
_cell.length_b   1.000
_cell.length_c   1.000
_cell.angle_alpha   90.00
_cell.angle_beta   90.00
_cell.angle_gamma   90.00
#
_symmetry.space_group_name_H-M   'P 1'
#
loop_
_entity.id
_entity.type
_entity.pdbx_description
1 polymer ?
#
loop_
_entity_poly.entity_id
_entity_poly.type
_entity_poly.pdbx_seq_one_letter_code
_entity_poly.pdbx_strand_id
1 'polypeptide(L)'
;MAASSIYHKQIDRSWDYKLTNPPFLIVVYIAYIPTNMKISKSLLAIPFLVTSVLGQASYIRVPSQGATLHQGQSSTLQIVRPNSLQGFREAGLAVGILHCGAGTDLNPCPSPGTRMGTVLYTGIFDPQIREIPGNPYQNLTLTLPLPDVGGPPVGNALLQVSRMHLIGAGPSVVLEQNSVAVVVQA
;
A
#
# COMPACT_ATOMS: atom_id res chain seq x y z
N MET A 1 34.31 -1.76 -60.36
CA MET A 1 33.98 -0.61 -59.49
C MET A 1 33.69 -1.18 -58.11
N ALA A 2 34.68 -1.25 -57.22
CA ALA A 2 35.16 -0.15 -56.36
C ALA A 2 34.19 0.16 -55.19
N ALA A 3 34.59 -0.38 -54.03
CA ALA A 3 34.32 -0.13 -52.60
C ALA A 3 33.41 1.03 -52.12
N SER A 4 32.59 0.74 -51.09
CA SER A 4 32.73 1.22 -49.68
C SER A 4 31.57 0.63 -48.84
N SER A 5 31.76 -0.32 -47.91
CA SER A 5 32.14 -0.14 -46.49
C SER A 5 31.39 0.99 -45.76
N ILE A 6 30.55 0.64 -44.77
CA ILE A 6 30.79 0.86 -43.33
C ILE A 6 29.81 0.03 -42.49
N TYR A 7 30.38 -0.60 -41.47
CA TYR A 7 29.81 -1.41 -40.41
C TYR A 7 28.79 -0.68 -39.53
N HIS A 8 27.77 -1.38 -39.02
CA HIS A 8 27.51 -1.36 -37.57
C HIS A 8 26.91 -2.67 -37.04
N LYS A 9 27.83 -3.39 -36.37
CA LYS A 9 27.71 -4.47 -35.39
C LYS A 9 26.35 -4.61 -34.68
N GLN A 10 25.78 -5.82 -34.79
CA GLN A 10 24.73 -6.38 -33.95
C GLN A 10 25.17 -6.39 -32.46
N ILE A 11 24.28 -5.99 -31.54
CA ILE A 11 24.43 -6.27 -30.10
C ILE A 11 23.11 -6.86 -29.61
N ASP A 12 23.09 -8.18 -29.47
CA ASP A 12 22.13 -8.86 -28.60
C ASP A 12 22.46 -8.51 -27.15
N ARG A 13 21.49 -7.98 -26.40
CA ARG A 13 21.48 -8.04 -24.93
C ARG A 13 20.06 -8.31 -24.45
N SER A 14 19.82 -9.59 -24.17
CA SER A 14 18.84 -10.05 -23.19
C SER A 14 19.05 -9.30 -21.87
N TRP A 15 18.01 -8.64 -21.36
CA TRP A 15 17.68 -8.51 -19.94
C TRP A 15 16.20 -8.15 -19.79
N ASP A 16 15.48 -9.02 -19.07
CA ASP A 16 14.13 -8.85 -18.57
C ASP A 16 13.91 -7.49 -17.90
N TYR A 17 12.99 -6.67 -18.41
CA TYR A 17 12.39 -5.61 -17.60
C TYR A 17 11.11 -6.18 -16.97
N LYS A 18 11.29 -6.87 -15.85
CA LYS A 18 10.21 -7.06 -14.89
C LYS A 18 9.62 -5.71 -14.54
N LEU A 19 8.30 -5.55 -14.71
CA LEU A 19 7.50 -4.57 -13.99
C LEU A 19 7.74 -4.78 -12.49
N THR A 20 8.67 -4.05 -11.94
CA THR A 20 8.90 -3.96 -10.51
C THR A 20 9.05 -2.49 -10.20
N ASN A 21 7.93 -1.94 -9.73
CA ASN A 21 7.75 -0.61 -9.20
C ASN A 21 8.73 -0.39 -8.03
N PRO A 22 9.77 0.48 -8.13
CA PRO A 22 10.41 0.98 -6.93
C PRO A 22 9.68 2.25 -6.48
N PRO A 23 9.37 2.42 -5.17
CA PRO A 23 8.82 3.68 -4.72
C PRO A 23 9.91 4.76 -4.86
N PHE A 24 9.68 5.69 -5.78
CA PHE A 24 10.16 7.07 -5.75
C PHE A 24 11.66 7.28 -5.45
N LEU A 25 12.53 6.99 -6.42
CA LEU A 25 13.83 7.68 -6.50
C LEU A 25 13.60 9.06 -7.15
N ILE A 26 13.56 10.10 -6.33
CA ILE A 26 13.65 11.48 -6.80
C ILE A 26 15.10 11.69 -7.27
N VAL A 27 15.33 11.60 -8.58
CA VAL A 27 16.60 12.03 -9.18
C VAL A 27 16.65 13.55 -9.09
N VAL A 28 17.39 14.07 -8.10
CA VAL A 28 17.71 15.49 -8.01
C VAL A 28 18.71 15.81 -9.13
N TYR A 29 18.23 16.44 -10.20
CA TYR A 29 19.12 17.09 -11.18
C TYR A 29 19.77 18.30 -10.50
N ILE A 30 21.02 18.16 -10.07
CA ILE A 30 21.84 19.31 -9.69
C ILE A 30 22.31 19.96 -11.01
N ALA A 31 21.61 20.99 -11.47
CA ALA A 31 22.15 21.87 -12.50
C ALA A 31 23.38 22.59 -11.92
N TYR A 32 24.57 22.29 -12.46
CA TYR A 32 25.79 23.02 -12.12
C TYR A 32 25.70 24.42 -12.75
N ILE A 33 25.42 25.44 -11.94
CA ILE A 33 25.41 26.84 -12.39
C ILE A 33 26.86 27.36 -12.30
N PRO A 34 27.48 27.83 -13.40
CA PRO A 34 28.83 28.37 -13.35
C PRO A 34 28.87 29.66 -12.51
N THR A 35 29.79 29.68 -11.55
CA THR A 35 30.03 30.80 -10.63
C THR A 35 30.72 31.97 -11.34
N ASN A 36 29.95 32.87 -11.95
CA ASN A 36 30.45 34.20 -12.30
C ASN A 36 29.31 35.24 -12.31
N MET A 37 28.67 35.42 -11.16
CA MET A 37 27.77 36.55 -10.97
C MET A 37 28.00 37.18 -9.60
N LYS A 38 28.26 38.50 -9.60
CA LYS A 38 28.59 39.30 -8.42
C LYS A 38 27.44 39.22 -7.40
N ILE A 39 27.75 38.67 -6.23
CA ILE A 39 26.79 38.39 -5.17
C ILE A 39 26.49 39.68 -4.40
N SER A 40 25.37 40.32 -4.75
CA SER A 40 24.69 41.26 -3.84
C SER A 40 24.12 40.46 -2.67
N LYS A 41 24.23 41.01 -1.45
CA LYS A 41 23.77 40.39 -0.20
C LYS A 41 22.24 40.24 -0.19
N SER A 42 21.73 39.17 -0.80
CA SER A 42 20.36 38.71 -0.57
C SER A 42 20.43 37.29 -0.05
N LEU A 43 20.43 37.19 1.28
CA LEU A 43 20.30 35.96 2.03
C LEU A 43 18.81 35.60 2.06
N LEU A 44 18.31 34.86 1.07
CA LEU A 44 17.06 34.12 1.24
C LEU A 44 17.26 32.67 0.82
N ALA A 45 17.51 31.84 1.83
CA ALA A 45 17.40 30.40 1.77
C ALA A 45 15.94 30.01 1.45
N ILE A 46 15.74 29.18 0.43
CA ILE A 46 14.46 28.49 0.19
C ILE A 46 14.65 27.03 0.65
N PRO A 47 14.34 26.67 1.91
CA PRO A 47 14.27 25.27 2.29
C PRO A 47 13.00 24.63 1.70
N PHE A 48 13.22 23.47 1.07
CA PHE A 48 12.25 22.56 0.46
C PHE A 48 11.07 22.21 1.40
N LEU A 49 9.83 22.38 0.93
CA LEU A 49 8.64 21.74 1.50
C LEU A 49 8.21 20.58 0.59
N VAL A 50 8.89 19.44 0.68
CA VAL A 50 8.35 18.18 0.16
C VAL A 50 7.60 17.53 1.31
N THR A 51 6.35 17.97 1.52
CA THR A 51 5.42 17.24 2.38
C THR A 51 4.80 16.15 1.53
N SER A 52 5.18 14.89 1.79
CA SER A 52 4.46 13.75 1.22
C SER A 52 3.07 13.70 1.86
N VAL A 53 2.03 13.95 1.06
CA VAL A 53 0.64 13.71 1.48
C VAL A 53 0.46 12.20 1.62
N LEU A 54 0.70 11.67 2.82
CA LEU A 54 0.36 10.30 3.22
C LEU A 54 -1.05 10.20 3.83
N GLY A 55 -1.82 11.30 3.83
CA GLY A 55 -2.99 11.46 4.71
C GLY A 55 -4.37 11.08 4.15
N GLN A 56 -4.50 10.54 2.94
CA GLN A 56 -5.83 10.27 2.34
C GLN A 56 -6.19 8.77 2.24
N ALA A 57 -5.29 7.88 2.62
CA ALA A 57 -5.54 6.44 2.60
C ALA A 57 -6.38 6.01 3.82
N SER A 58 -7.33 5.12 3.60
CA SER A 58 -7.94 4.32 4.67
C SER A 58 -6.89 3.55 5.48
N TYR A 59 -7.24 3.16 6.69
CA TYR A 59 -6.37 2.34 7.54
C TYR A 59 -7.17 1.45 8.48
N ILE A 60 -6.52 0.40 8.97
CA ILE A 60 -7.07 -0.52 9.96
C ILE A 60 -6.84 0.09 11.34
N ARG A 61 -7.91 0.44 12.05
CA ARG A 61 -7.84 0.95 13.43
C ARG A 61 -7.92 -0.16 14.46
N VAL A 62 -8.71 -1.20 14.18
CA VAL A 62 -8.83 -2.41 14.98
C VAL A 62 -8.81 -3.60 14.02
N PRO A 63 -8.01 -4.66 14.26
CA PRO A 63 -7.03 -4.80 15.33
C PRO A 63 -5.85 -3.82 15.20
N SER A 64 -5.22 -3.50 16.33
CA SER A 64 -3.94 -2.78 16.35
C SER A 64 -2.78 -3.71 15.96
N GLN A 65 -1.63 -3.12 15.66
CA GLN A 65 -0.41 -3.89 15.37
C GLN A 65 -0.07 -4.86 16.50
N GLY A 66 0.23 -6.11 16.14
CA GLY A 66 0.58 -7.20 17.07
C GLY A 66 -0.61 -7.83 17.79
N ALA A 67 -1.84 -7.42 17.49
CA ALA A 67 -3.02 -8.01 18.14
C ALA A 67 -3.18 -9.49 17.81
N THR A 68 -3.83 -10.21 18.72
CA THR A 68 -4.11 -11.63 18.60
C THR A 68 -5.50 -11.88 18.04
N LEU A 69 -5.60 -12.80 17.07
CA LEU A 69 -6.86 -13.29 16.50
C LEU A 69 -6.95 -14.80 16.75
N HIS A 70 -8.12 -15.27 17.19
CA HIS A 70 -8.36 -16.67 17.47
C HIS A 70 -9.11 -17.35 16.33
N GLN A 71 -8.66 -18.55 15.95
CA GLN A 71 -9.34 -19.40 14.97
C GLN A 71 -10.72 -19.81 15.50
N GLY A 72 -11.70 -19.89 14.61
CA GLY A 72 -13.10 -20.19 14.94
C GLY A 72 -13.84 -19.07 15.67
N GLN A 73 -13.17 -17.99 16.09
CA GLN A 73 -13.80 -16.89 16.81
C GLN A 73 -14.08 -15.69 15.91
N SER A 74 -15.17 -14.98 16.23
CA SER A 74 -15.50 -13.71 15.61
C SER A 74 -14.66 -12.58 16.21
N SER A 75 -14.02 -11.80 15.35
CA SER A 75 -13.25 -10.61 15.69
C SER A 75 -13.79 -9.39 14.97
N THR A 76 -13.69 -8.22 15.60
CA THR A 76 -14.09 -6.95 14.99
C THR A 76 -12.92 -6.37 14.21
N LEU A 77 -13.12 -6.17 12.91
CA LEU A 77 -12.26 -5.35 12.07
C LEU A 77 -12.90 -3.96 11.91
N GLN A 78 -12.13 -2.92 12.20
CA GLN A 78 -12.56 -1.55 12.01
C GLN A 78 -11.65 -0.85 11.01
N ILE A 79 -12.26 -0.41 9.91
CA ILE A 79 -11.57 0.30 8.83
C ILE A 79 -12.03 1.74 8.86
N VAL A 80 -11.07 2.66 8.97
CA VAL A 80 -11.30 4.10 8.98
C VAL A 80 -11.00 4.65 7.61
N ARG A 81 -11.88 5.52 7.10
CA ARG A 81 -11.64 6.34 5.93
C ARG A 81 -11.41 7.78 6.40
N PRO A 82 -10.21 8.36 6.27
CA PRO A 82 -10.01 9.77 6.55
C PRO A 82 -10.95 10.64 5.72
N ASN A 83 -11.37 11.76 6.29
CA ASN A 83 -12.08 12.79 5.53
C ASN A 83 -11.19 13.27 4.38
N SER A 84 -11.80 13.51 3.21
CA SER A 84 -11.07 13.98 2.04
C SER A 84 -11.79 15.13 1.37
N LEU A 85 -10.99 16.00 0.74
CA LEU A 85 -11.47 17.19 0.02
C LEU A 85 -12.10 16.83 -1.33
N GLN A 86 -11.78 15.66 -1.87
CA GLN A 86 -12.34 15.16 -3.12
C GLN A 86 -13.53 14.22 -2.83
N GLY A 87 -14.49 14.12 -3.75
CA GLY A 87 -15.56 13.13 -3.65
C GLY A 87 -15.01 11.70 -3.81
N PHE A 88 -15.60 10.74 -3.08
CA PHE A 88 -15.29 9.31 -3.18
C PHE A 88 -16.52 8.52 -3.57
N ARG A 89 -16.34 7.51 -4.41
CA ARG A 89 -17.34 6.48 -4.69
C ARG A 89 -16.74 5.11 -4.45
N GLU A 90 -17.26 4.40 -3.47
CA GLU A 90 -16.80 3.06 -3.13
C GLU A 90 -17.26 2.06 -4.21
N ALA A 91 -16.35 1.18 -4.62
CA ALA A 91 -16.63 0.17 -5.62
C ALA A 91 -16.46 -1.25 -5.07
N GLY A 92 -15.60 -1.45 -4.07
CA GLY A 92 -15.48 -2.73 -3.39
C GLY A 92 -14.39 -2.76 -2.32
N LEU A 93 -14.50 -3.75 -1.44
CA LEU A 93 -13.57 -4.01 -0.35
C LEU A 93 -13.36 -5.51 -0.21
N ALA A 94 -12.11 -5.90 -0.08
CA ALA A 94 -11.71 -7.24 0.25
C ALA A 94 -10.82 -7.23 1.49
N VAL A 95 -11.06 -8.17 2.40
CA VAL A 95 -10.24 -8.40 3.58
C VAL A 95 -9.67 -9.80 3.50
N GLY A 96 -8.38 -9.94 3.72
CA GLY A 96 -7.74 -11.24 3.80
C GLY A 96 -6.67 -11.30 4.87
N ILE A 97 -6.29 -12.51 5.22
CA ILE A 97 -5.23 -12.80 6.17
C ILE A 97 -4.20 -13.70 5.53
N LEU A 98 -2.95 -13.26 5.59
CA LEU A 98 -1.82 -13.96 5.03
C LEU A 98 -0.90 -14.42 6.16
N HIS A 99 -0.76 -15.73 6.33
CA HIS A 99 0.24 -16.27 7.24
C HIS A 99 1.66 -15.97 6.73
N CYS A 100 2.53 -15.51 7.63
CA CYS A 100 3.93 -15.27 7.33
C CYS A 100 4.66 -16.58 7.62
N GLY A 101 5.23 -17.22 6.59
CA GLY A 101 5.61 -18.64 6.59
C GLY A 101 6.42 -19.12 7.81
N ALA A 102 6.34 -20.43 8.08
CA ALA A 102 7.02 -21.06 9.21
C ALA A 102 8.54 -20.81 9.19
N GLY A 103 9.05 -20.10 10.19
CA GLY A 103 10.47 -19.89 10.39
C GLY A 103 10.71 -18.76 11.38
N THR A 104 11.44 -19.09 12.45
CA THR A 104 12.06 -18.19 13.43
C THR A 104 12.40 -16.84 12.82
N ASP A 105 11.62 -15.80 13.13
CA ASP A 105 11.98 -14.37 13.16
C ASP A 105 12.64 -13.74 11.91
N LEU A 106 12.81 -14.51 10.82
CA LEU A 106 13.67 -14.20 9.66
C LEU A 106 12.93 -14.34 8.32
N ASN A 107 11.68 -14.81 8.30
CA ASN A 107 10.84 -14.75 7.10
C ASN A 107 9.94 -13.50 7.18
N PRO A 108 10.28 -12.41 6.48
CA PRO A 108 9.42 -11.23 6.44
C PRO A 108 8.09 -11.60 5.79
N CYS A 109 6.99 -11.10 6.35
CA CYS A 109 5.69 -11.18 5.69
C CYS A 109 5.82 -10.60 4.26
N PRO A 110 5.22 -11.25 3.24
CA PRO A 110 5.20 -10.68 1.90
C PRO A 110 4.66 -9.25 1.92
N SER A 111 5.15 -8.41 1.01
CA SER A 111 4.69 -7.03 0.92
C SER A 111 3.16 -6.98 0.75
N PRO A 112 2.49 -6.00 1.37
CA PRO A 112 1.06 -5.82 1.21
C PRO A 112 0.71 -5.72 -0.28
N GLY A 113 -0.31 -6.44 -0.72
CA GLY A 113 -0.78 -6.39 -2.11
C GLY A 113 -0.19 -7.40 -3.08
N THR A 114 0.88 -8.13 -2.72
CA THR A 114 1.39 -9.23 -3.55
C THR A 114 0.43 -10.43 -3.55
N ARG A 115 -0.12 -10.77 -2.38
CA ARG A 115 -1.08 -11.85 -2.15
C ARG A 115 -1.92 -11.54 -0.90
N MET A 116 -3.22 -11.84 -0.95
CA MET A 116 -4.15 -11.56 0.17
C MET A 116 -4.27 -12.71 1.18
N GLY A 117 -3.82 -13.91 0.83
CA GLY A 117 -3.99 -15.10 1.66
C GLY A 117 -5.44 -15.59 1.69
N THR A 118 -5.89 -16.07 2.85
CA THR A 118 -7.28 -16.50 3.06
C THR A 118 -8.19 -15.28 3.09
N VAL A 119 -9.16 -15.23 2.17
CA VAL A 119 -10.13 -14.13 2.09
C VAL A 119 -11.18 -14.31 3.19
N LEU A 120 -11.33 -13.30 4.05
CA LEU A 120 -12.25 -13.28 5.18
C LEU A 120 -13.54 -12.52 4.87
N TYR A 121 -13.48 -11.55 3.95
CA TYR A 121 -14.62 -10.75 3.54
C TYR A 121 -14.43 -10.17 2.15
N THR A 122 -15.53 -10.10 1.38
CA THR A 122 -15.63 -9.32 0.15
C THR A 122 -17.00 -8.66 0.11
N GLY A 123 -17.06 -7.37 -0.19
CA GLY A 123 -18.33 -6.66 -0.27
C GLY A 123 -18.17 -5.17 -0.49
N ILE A 124 -19.27 -4.43 -0.31
CA ILE A 124 -19.26 -2.97 -0.36
C ILE A 124 -18.74 -2.42 0.96
N PHE A 125 -17.97 -1.33 0.87
CA PHE A 125 -17.53 -0.53 2.01
C PHE A 125 -18.40 0.72 2.10
N ASP A 126 -19.08 0.90 3.23
CA ASP A 126 -19.96 2.03 3.50
C ASP A 126 -19.69 2.58 4.92
N PRO A 127 -18.57 3.28 5.13
CA PRO A 127 -18.21 3.84 6.42
C PRO A 127 -19.07 5.06 6.76
N GLN A 128 -19.50 5.10 8.02
CA GLN A 128 -20.41 6.10 8.56
C GLN A 128 -19.71 6.94 9.62
N ILE A 129 -20.06 8.23 9.72
CA ILE A 129 -19.61 9.08 10.82
C ILE A 129 -20.51 8.77 12.02
N ARG A 130 -19.92 8.28 13.12
CA ARG A 130 -20.65 7.94 14.35
C ARG A 130 -20.32 8.84 15.53
N GLU A 131 -19.18 9.51 15.51
CA GLU A 131 -18.79 10.52 16.50
C GLU A 131 -18.42 11.84 15.81
N ILE A 132 -18.76 12.97 16.43
CA ILE A 132 -18.42 14.32 15.94
C ILE A 132 -17.69 15.07 17.07
N PRO A 133 -16.45 15.54 16.86
CA PRO A 133 -15.63 15.38 15.65
C PRO A 133 -15.11 13.94 15.46
N GLY A 134 -14.97 13.50 14.20
CA GLY A 134 -14.50 12.13 13.90
C GLY A 134 -14.27 11.85 12.42
N ASN A 135 -13.69 10.68 12.13
CA ASN A 135 -13.55 10.15 10.78
C ASN A 135 -14.61 9.06 10.55
N PRO A 136 -15.17 8.93 9.34
CA PRO A 136 -16.06 7.83 9.01
C PRO A 136 -15.34 6.48 9.11
N TYR A 137 -16.02 5.47 9.64
CA TYR A 137 -15.50 4.11 9.73
C TYR A 137 -16.59 3.06 9.56
N GLN A 138 -16.17 1.84 9.26
CA GLN A 138 -17.04 0.66 9.24
C GLN A 138 -16.46 -0.44 10.11
N ASN A 139 -17.32 -1.07 10.91
CA ASN A 139 -17.00 -2.29 11.65
C ASN A 139 -17.48 -3.49 10.85
N LEU A 140 -16.61 -4.48 10.69
CA LEU A 140 -16.89 -5.77 10.07
C LEU A 140 -16.66 -6.85 11.12
N THR A 141 -17.58 -7.79 11.24
CA THR A 141 -17.38 -8.99 12.05
C THR A 141 -16.80 -10.07 11.14
N LEU A 142 -15.57 -10.48 11.43
CA LEU A 142 -14.87 -11.50 10.66
C LEU A 142 -14.73 -12.74 11.52
N THR A 143 -15.03 -13.90 10.96
CA THR A 143 -14.72 -15.19 11.59
C THR A 143 -13.47 -15.75 10.96
N LEU A 144 -12.46 -16.05 11.77
CA LEU A 144 -11.25 -16.69 11.28
C LEU A 144 -11.53 -18.19 11.09
N PRO A 145 -11.43 -18.75 9.87
CA PRO A 145 -11.69 -20.16 9.66
C PRO A 145 -10.66 -21.03 10.39
N LEU A 146 -11.05 -22.25 10.76
CA LEU A 146 -10.13 -23.24 11.29
C LEU A 146 -9.18 -23.74 10.16
N PRO A 147 -7.97 -24.24 10.49
CA PRO A 147 -6.99 -24.66 9.48
C PRO A 147 -7.49 -25.79 8.56
N ASP A 148 -8.30 -26.70 9.08
CA ASP A 148 -8.87 -27.84 8.38
C ASP A 148 -9.86 -27.44 7.27
N VAL A 149 -10.49 -26.27 7.39
CA VAL A 149 -11.39 -25.68 6.39
C VAL A 149 -10.74 -24.57 5.55
N GLY A 150 -9.40 -24.48 5.53
CA GLY A 150 -8.66 -23.51 4.72
C GLY A 150 -8.35 -22.18 5.43
N GLY A 151 -8.45 -22.15 6.76
CA GLY A 151 -7.97 -21.04 7.58
C GLY A 151 -6.44 -20.94 7.63
N PRO A 152 -5.89 -19.77 8.04
CA PRO A 152 -4.45 -19.62 8.19
C PRO A 152 -3.94 -20.43 9.39
N PRO A 153 -2.73 -21.00 9.34
CA PRO A 153 -2.11 -21.65 10.49
C PRO A 153 -1.76 -20.63 11.59
N VAL A 154 -1.53 -21.16 12.80
CA VAL A 154 -1.11 -20.40 13.98
C VAL A 154 0.25 -19.74 13.75
N GLY A 155 0.43 -18.53 14.27
CA GLY A 155 1.68 -17.77 14.19
C GLY A 155 1.50 -16.38 13.62
N ASN A 156 2.61 -15.76 13.22
CA ASN A 156 2.61 -14.41 12.67
C ASN A 156 1.84 -14.36 11.34
N ALA A 157 0.98 -13.36 11.20
CA ALA A 157 0.20 -13.14 10.01
C ALA A 157 0.06 -11.65 9.71
N LEU A 158 -0.37 -11.36 8.48
CA LEU A 158 -0.64 -10.03 8.00
C LEU A 158 -2.12 -9.94 7.64
N LEU A 159 -2.87 -9.13 8.38
CA LEU A 159 -4.25 -8.80 8.05
C LEU A 159 -4.22 -7.66 7.03
N GLN A 160 -4.81 -7.90 5.86
CA GLN A 160 -4.76 -6.99 4.73
C GLN A 160 -6.17 -6.54 4.33
N VAL A 161 -6.25 -5.29 3.90
CA VAL A 161 -7.45 -4.68 3.33
C VAL A 161 -7.10 -4.15 1.95
N SER A 162 -7.86 -4.56 0.94
CA SER A 162 -7.80 -3.99 -0.40
C SER A 162 -9.11 -3.28 -0.71
N ARG A 163 -9.03 -1.98 -0.95
CA ARG A 163 -10.18 -1.10 -1.19
C ARG A 163 -10.08 -0.50 -2.58
N MET A 164 -11.11 -0.72 -3.39
CA MET A 164 -11.25 -0.11 -4.71
C MET A 164 -12.30 1.02 -4.65
N HIS A 165 -11.90 2.21 -5.07
CA HIS A 165 -12.78 3.37 -5.09
C HIS A 165 -12.45 4.31 -6.25
N LEU A 166 -13.39 5.21 -6.53
CA LEU A 166 -13.24 6.28 -7.50
C LEU A 166 -13.05 7.62 -6.78
N ILE A 167 -12.17 8.48 -7.28
CA ILE A 167 -11.91 9.81 -6.72
C ILE A 167 -12.10 10.91 -7.78
N GLY A 168 -12.65 12.06 -7.36
CA GLY A 168 -12.79 13.26 -8.18
C GLY A 168 -14.07 13.33 -9.03
N ALA A 169 -14.26 14.46 -9.73
CA ALA A 169 -15.43 14.72 -10.57
C ALA A 169 -15.36 14.05 -11.96
N GLY A 170 -14.13 13.81 -12.45
CA GLY A 170 -13.84 12.87 -13.53
C GLY A 170 -13.21 11.62 -12.91
N PRO A 171 -14.02 10.63 -12.48
CA PRO A 171 -13.58 9.62 -11.53
C PRO A 171 -12.41 8.78 -12.06
N SER A 172 -11.28 8.81 -11.34
CA SER A 172 -10.17 7.88 -11.57
C SER A 172 -10.25 6.70 -10.61
N VAL A 173 -9.88 5.51 -11.08
CA VAL A 173 -9.87 4.28 -10.27
C VAL A 173 -8.62 4.29 -9.39
N VAL A 174 -8.83 4.09 -8.09
CA VAL A 174 -7.78 3.92 -7.10
C VAL A 174 -7.94 2.56 -6.43
N LEU A 175 -6.85 1.78 -6.46
CA LEU A 175 -6.71 0.58 -5.66
C LEU A 175 -5.80 0.92 -4.48
N GLU A 176 -6.36 0.79 -3.29
CA GLU A 176 -5.69 1.08 -2.04
C GLU A 176 -5.48 -0.22 -1.27
N GLN A 177 -4.28 -0.41 -0.71
CA GLN A 177 -3.91 -1.63 0.00
C GLN A 177 -3.23 -1.25 1.31
N ASN A 178 -3.81 -1.70 2.42
CA ASN A 178 -3.28 -1.47 3.75
C ASN A 178 -3.19 -2.78 4.51
N SER A 179 -2.29 -2.85 5.48
CA SER A 179 -2.14 -4.04 6.29
C SER A 179 -1.69 -3.73 7.70
N VAL A 180 -1.93 -4.69 8.59
CA VAL A 180 -1.46 -4.69 9.97
C VAL A 180 -0.95 -6.07 10.34
N ALA A 181 0.19 -6.14 11.03
CA ALA A 181 0.72 -7.40 11.54
C ALA A 181 -0.12 -7.87 12.73
N VAL A 182 -0.46 -9.15 12.76
CA VAL A 182 -1.27 -9.81 13.81
C VAL A 182 -0.68 -11.18 14.14
N VAL A 183 -1.13 -11.77 15.23
CA VAL A 183 -0.77 -13.14 15.62
C VAL A 183 -2.02 -14.00 15.61
N VAL A 184 -1.99 -15.10 14.86
CA VAL A 184 -3.07 -16.10 14.86
C VAL A 184 -2.82 -17.11 15.96
N GLN A 185 -3.85 -17.40 16.76
CA GLN A 185 -3.87 -18.43 17.78
C GLN A 185 -5.05 -19.38 17.58
N ALA A 186 -4.95 -20.57 18.17
CA ALA A 186 -6.05 -21.53 18.22
C ALA A 186 -7.15 -21.08 19.18
#